data_AF-A0A7S0X1I8-F1
#
_entry.id   AF-A0A7S0X1I8-F1
#
_cell.length_a   1.000
_cell.length_b   1.000
_cell.length_c   1.000
_cell.angle_alpha   90.00
_cell.angle_beta   90.00
_cell.angle_gamma   90.00
#
_symmetry.space_group_name_H-M   'P 1'
#
loop_
_entity.id
_entity.type
_entity.pdbx_description
1 polymer ?
#
loop_
_entity_poly.entity_id
_entity_poly.type
_entity_poly.pdbx_seq_one_letter_code
_entity_poly.pdbx_strand_id
1 'polypeptide(L)'
;ESPSLWVGEGRFLGELSTHAGALPERLFMACGTREYSGTRDHERLDVDGLLLQYACQAAATLEAKGLKPGQGRLLFQVQEGAGHHEGAWQWRLTGALRFLLAPWWAHFPPSAPPTSPQFPPASPAAGGPEECDQECAELN
;
A
#
# COMPACT_ATOMS: atom_id res chain seq x y z
N GLU A 1 -11.42 -2.47 -9.62
CA GLU A 1 -12.81 -2.90 -9.87
C GLU A 1 -12.97 -3.13 -11.34
N SER A 2 -13.43 -4.30 -11.76
CA SER A 2 -13.41 -4.59 -13.19
C SER A 2 -14.54 -5.49 -13.63
N PRO A 3 -15.64 -4.86 -14.10
CA PRO A 3 -16.49 -5.44 -15.13
C PRO A 3 -15.66 -6.00 -16.30
N SER A 4 -14.44 -5.53 -16.56
CA SER A 4 -13.61 -6.00 -17.68
C SER A 4 -13.16 -7.45 -17.56
N LEU A 5 -13.02 -8.02 -16.35
CA LEU A 5 -12.81 -9.47 -16.18
C LEU A 5 -14.03 -10.28 -16.64
N TRP A 6 -15.23 -9.71 -16.43
CA TRP A 6 -16.51 -10.31 -16.76
C TRP A 6 -16.89 -10.12 -18.24
N VAL A 7 -16.71 -8.90 -18.76
CA VAL A 7 -17.06 -8.48 -20.13
C VAL A 7 -16.12 -9.09 -21.18
N GLY A 8 -14.88 -9.40 -20.81
CA GLY A 8 -13.88 -9.99 -21.71
C GLY A 8 -13.77 -11.51 -21.65
N GLU A 9 -14.69 -12.23 -21.00
CA GLU A 9 -14.62 -13.70 -20.82
C GLU A 9 -13.26 -14.18 -20.30
N GLY A 10 -12.65 -13.44 -19.37
CA GLY A 10 -11.33 -13.77 -18.84
C GLY A 10 -10.14 -13.48 -19.77
N ARG A 11 -10.34 -12.95 -20.99
CA ARG A 11 -9.27 -12.57 -21.93
C ARG A 11 -8.20 -11.67 -21.30
N PHE A 12 -8.63 -10.79 -20.40
CA PHE A 12 -7.73 -9.94 -19.63
C PHE A 12 -6.63 -10.72 -18.90
N LEU A 13 -6.89 -11.94 -18.41
CA LEU A 13 -5.87 -12.76 -17.74
C LEU A 13 -4.77 -13.19 -18.71
N GLY A 14 -5.15 -13.54 -19.95
CA GLY A 14 -4.19 -13.83 -21.03
C GLY A 14 -3.32 -12.62 -21.37
N GLU A 15 -3.92 -11.45 -21.52
CA GLU A 15 -3.19 -10.21 -21.79
C GLU A 15 -2.30 -9.80 -20.61
N LEU A 16 -2.80 -9.92 -19.38
CA LEU A 16 -2.04 -9.64 -18.17
C LEU A 16 -0.83 -10.57 -18.05
N SER A 17 -1.01 -11.87 -18.27
CA SER A 17 0.08 -12.85 -18.19
C SER A 17 1.18 -12.63 -19.23
N THR A 18 0.83 -12.17 -20.43
CA THR A 18 1.77 -11.90 -21.53
C THR A 18 2.35 -10.48 -21.50
N HIS A 19 1.78 -9.57 -20.70
CA HIS A 19 2.27 -8.20 -20.58
C HIS A 19 3.73 -8.17 -20.10
N ALA A 20 4.59 -7.52 -20.89
CA ALA A 20 6.03 -7.38 -20.64
C ALA A 20 6.44 -5.92 -20.32
N GLY A 21 5.48 -5.01 -20.23
CA GLY A 21 5.74 -3.60 -19.92
C GLY A 21 5.98 -3.34 -18.44
N ALA A 22 6.25 -2.07 -18.13
CA ALA A 22 6.38 -1.62 -16.75
C ALA A 22 5.04 -1.75 -16.01
N LEU A 23 5.08 -2.39 -14.85
CA LEU A 23 3.95 -2.43 -13.93
C LEU A 23 3.82 -1.11 -13.17
N PRO A 24 2.60 -0.73 -12.75
CA PRO A 24 2.41 0.44 -11.90
C PRO A 24 3.16 0.30 -10.58
N GLU A 25 3.49 1.44 -9.96
CA GLU A 25 4.19 1.44 -8.67
C GLU A 25 3.32 0.82 -7.58
N ARG A 26 2.03 1.18 -7.56
CA ARG A 26 1.03 0.66 -6.61
C ARG A 26 -0.27 0.35 -7.32
N LEU A 27 -0.91 -0.75 -6.94
CA LEU A 27 -2.17 -1.21 -7.49
C LEU A 27 -3.10 -1.70 -6.38
N PHE A 28 -4.34 -1.22 -6.41
CA PHE A 28 -5.42 -1.71 -5.57
C PHE A 28 -6.38 -2.54 -6.41
N MET A 29 -6.74 -3.72 -5.91
CA MET A 29 -7.77 -4.58 -6.47
C MET A 29 -8.73 -4.99 -5.37
N ALA A 30 -10.01 -5.03 -5.68
CA ALA A 30 -10.99 -5.62 -4.81
C ALA A 30 -12.11 -6.28 -5.61
N CYS A 31 -12.82 -7.19 -4.95
CA CYS A 31 -14.04 -7.81 -5.43
C CYS A 31 -14.86 -8.34 -4.24
N GLY A 32 -16.10 -8.72 -4.52
CA GLY A 32 -16.97 -9.44 -3.61
C GLY A 32 -17.15 -10.90 -4.00
N THR A 33 -17.81 -11.67 -3.13
CA THR A 33 -18.18 -13.06 -3.43
C THR A 33 -19.55 -13.21 -4.07
N ARG A 34 -20.30 -12.10 -4.27
CA ARG A 34 -21.62 -12.06 -4.90
C ARG A 34 -21.70 -11.02 -6.03
N GLU A 35 -20.63 -10.87 -6.81
CA GLU A 35 -20.55 -9.87 -7.89
C GLU A 35 -21.69 -9.95 -8.92
N TYR A 36 -22.07 -11.16 -9.33
CA TYR A 36 -23.19 -11.37 -10.24
C TYR A 36 -24.52 -11.40 -9.49
N SER A 37 -24.64 -12.21 -8.43
CA SER A 37 -25.93 -12.46 -7.77
C SER A 37 -26.39 -11.30 -6.89
N GLY A 38 -25.48 -10.52 -6.31
CA GLY A 38 -25.80 -9.41 -5.42
C GLY A 38 -26.39 -8.17 -6.12
N THR A 39 -26.63 -8.25 -7.43
CA THR A 39 -27.22 -7.17 -8.25
C THR A 39 -28.41 -7.64 -9.09
N ARG A 40 -28.85 -8.89 -8.94
CA ARG A 40 -29.86 -9.52 -9.78
C ARG A 40 -30.89 -10.25 -8.94
N ASP A 41 -32.04 -10.49 -9.56
CA ASP A 41 -33.17 -11.16 -8.92
C ASP A 41 -33.00 -12.70 -8.87
N HIS A 42 -31.91 -13.23 -9.40
CA HIS A 42 -31.59 -14.65 -9.41
C HIS A 42 -30.12 -14.90 -9.05
N GLU A 43 -29.89 -15.96 -8.26
CA GLU A 43 -28.55 -16.36 -7.86
C GLU A 43 -27.87 -17.25 -8.93
N ARG A 44 -26.59 -16.99 -9.17
CA ARG A 44 -25.70 -17.77 -10.04
C ARG A 44 -24.34 -17.93 -9.36
N LEU A 45 -24.30 -18.82 -8.38
CA LEU A 45 -23.10 -19.11 -7.58
C LEU A 45 -21.92 -19.60 -8.44
N ASP A 46 -22.22 -20.25 -9.58
CA ASP A 46 -21.24 -20.64 -10.59
C ASP A 46 -20.52 -19.43 -11.19
N VAL A 47 -21.28 -18.39 -11.54
CA VAL A 47 -20.74 -17.15 -12.11
C VAL A 47 -19.99 -16.36 -11.05
N ASP A 48 -20.55 -16.24 -9.84
CA ASP A 48 -19.87 -15.58 -8.72
C ASP A 48 -18.51 -16.24 -8.39
N GLY A 49 -18.49 -17.57 -8.34
CA GLY A 49 -17.25 -18.33 -8.13
C GLY A 49 -16.23 -18.11 -9.25
N LEU A 50 -16.68 -18.07 -10.50
CA LEU A 50 -15.81 -17.79 -11.65
C LEU A 50 -15.21 -16.38 -11.59
N LEU A 51 -16.02 -15.37 -11.26
CA LEU A 51 -15.55 -13.98 -11.15
C LEU A 51 -14.54 -13.81 -10.02
N LEU A 52 -14.80 -14.44 -8.87
CA LEU A 52 -13.84 -14.49 -7.76
C LEU A 52 -12.54 -15.18 -8.18
N GLN A 53 -12.63 -16.32 -8.88
CA GLN A 53 -11.46 -17.03 -9.37
C GLN A 53 -10.61 -16.15 -10.29
N TYR A 54 -11.23 -15.42 -11.22
CA TYR A 54 -10.52 -14.50 -12.11
C TYR A 54 -9.82 -13.37 -11.35
N ALA A 55 -10.47 -12.78 -10.35
CA ALA A 55 -9.85 -11.74 -9.52
C ALA A 55 -8.62 -12.28 -8.77
N CYS A 56 -8.75 -13.47 -8.16
CA CYS A 56 -7.64 -14.15 -7.49
C CYS A 56 -6.49 -14.49 -8.45
N GLN A 57 -6.79 -15.00 -9.65
CA GLN A 57 -5.78 -15.30 -10.68
C GLN A 57 -5.06 -14.04 -11.15
N ALA A 58 -5.78 -12.93 -11.35
CA ALA A 58 -5.17 -11.65 -11.71
C ALA A 58 -4.22 -11.16 -10.61
N ALA A 59 -4.64 -11.18 -9.34
CA ALA A 59 -3.80 -10.79 -8.21
C ALA A 59 -2.53 -11.65 -8.11
N ALA A 60 -2.66 -12.98 -8.22
CA ALA A 60 -1.52 -13.90 -8.21
C ALA A 60 -0.56 -13.65 -9.40
N THR A 61 -1.10 -13.35 -10.58
CA THR A 61 -0.30 -13.03 -11.78
C THR A 61 0.50 -11.73 -11.60
N LEU A 62 -0.11 -10.70 -11.01
CA LEU A 62 0.56 -9.43 -10.70
C LEU A 62 1.68 -9.63 -9.68
N GLU A 63 1.42 -10.40 -8.62
CA GLU A 63 2.43 -10.73 -7.61
C GLU A 63 3.62 -11.48 -8.23
N ALA A 64 3.35 -12.51 -9.06
CA ALA A 64 4.38 -13.26 -9.77
C ALA A 64 5.22 -12.38 -10.71
N LYS A 65 4.63 -11.29 -11.22
CA LYS A 65 5.32 -10.29 -12.06
C LYS A 65 6.06 -9.21 -11.26
N GLY A 66 6.00 -9.22 -9.93
CA GLY A 66 6.79 -8.35 -9.07
C GLY A 66 6.02 -7.24 -8.35
N LEU A 67 4.69 -7.17 -8.49
CA LEU A 67 3.82 -6.32 -7.66
C LEU A 67 3.64 -6.98 -6.28
N LYS A 68 4.70 -6.94 -5.45
CA LYS A 68 4.74 -7.65 -4.17
C LYS A 68 3.84 -7.00 -3.12
N PRO A 69 2.86 -7.72 -2.53
CA PRO A 69 2.03 -7.20 -1.44
C PRO A 69 2.84 -6.79 -0.21
N GLY A 70 3.86 -7.57 0.16
CA GLY A 70 4.75 -7.29 1.29
C GLY A 70 5.61 -6.02 1.16
N GLN A 71 5.64 -5.40 -0.02
CA GLN A 71 6.29 -4.12 -0.27
C GLN A 71 5.28 -2.95 -0.37
N GLY A 72 4.01 -3.20 -0.06
CA GLY A 72 2.95 -2.19 -0.18
C GLY A 72 2.62 -1.79 -1.62
N ARG A 73 3.01 -2.60 -2.61
CA ARG A 73 2.77 -2.33 -4.04
C ARG A 73 1.46 -2.91 -4.55
N LEU A 74 0.97 -4.00 -3.96
CA LEU A 74 -0.32 -4.60 -4.32
C LEU A 74 -1.18 -4.76 -3.07
N LEU A 75 -2.39 -4.24 -3.10
CA LEU A 75 -3.43 -4.56 -2.12
C LEU A 75 -4.61 -5.21 -2.84
N PHE A 76 -4.84 -6.49 -2.55
CA PHE A 76 -6.01 -7.24 -3.03
C PHE A 76 -6.94 -7.54 -1.86
N GLN A 77 -8.22 -7.17 -1.97
CA GLN A 77 -9.22 -7.38 -0.93
C GLN A 77 -10.46 -8.09 -1.48
N VAL A 78 -10.88 -9.16 -0.80
CA VAL A 78 -12.15 -9.84 -1.08
C VAL A 78 -13.10 -9.57 0.07
N GLN A 79 -14.32 -9.12 -0.24
CA GLN A 79 -15.37 -8.97 0.77
C GLN A 79 -16.46 -10.03 0.59
N GLU A 80 -16.66 -10.83 1.64
CA GLU A 80 -17.71 -11.83 1.69
C GLU A 80 -19.10 -11.18 1.59
N GLY A 81 -19.98 -11.78 0.80
CA GLY A 81 -21.35 -11.33 0.57
C GLY A 81 -21.51 -10.07 -0.28
N ALA A 82 -20.41 -9.38 -0.61
CA ALA A 82 -20.48 -8.12 -1.35
C ALA A 82 -20.84 -8.33 -2.81
N GLY A 83 -21.72 -7.48 -3.33
CA GLY A 83 -22.12 -7.48 -4.73
C GLY A 83 -21.49 -6.36 -5.56
N HIS A 84 -21.99 -6.20 -6.78
CA HIS A 84 -21.53 -5.20 -7.75
C HIS A 84 -22.39 -3.92 -7.72
N HIS A 85 -22.54 -3.30 -6.54
CA HIS A 85 -23.42 -2.14 -6.35
C HIS A 85 -22.72 -1.01 -5.59
N GLU A 86 -23.34 0.17 -5.58
CA GLU A 86 -22.78 1.40 -5.00
C GLU A 86 -22.35 1.25 -3.53
N GLY A 87 -23.15 0.58 -2.69
CA GLY A 87 -22.76 0.30 -1.31
C GLY A 87 -21.48 -0.53 -1.18
N ALA A 88 -21.22 -1.47 -2.09
CA ALA A 88 -19.97 -2.20 -2.13
C ALA A 88 -18.83 -1.33 -2.69
N TRP A 89 -19.11 -0.47 -3.66
CA TRP A 89 -18.10 0.44 -4.20
C TRP A 89 -17.62 1.48 -3.19
N GLN A 90 -18.47 1.91 -2.26
CA GLN A 90 -18.09 2.87 -1.22
C GLN A 90 -16.89 2.38 -0.40
N TRP A 91 -16.92 1.13 0.09
CA TRP A 91 -15.81 0.60 0.87
C TRP A 91 -14.57 0.35 -0.01
N ARG A 92 -14.76 -0.12 -1.25
CA ARG A 92 -13.67 -0.38 -2.21
C ARG A 92 -12.92 0.91 -2.52
N LEU A 93 -13.64 1.98 -2.82
CA LEU A 93 -13.07 3.30 -3.10
C LEU A 93 -12.33 3.83 -1.87
N THR A 94 -12.96 3.76 -0.70
CA THR A 94 -12.32 4.26 0.53
C THR A 94 -11.06 3.47 0.87
N GLY A 95 -11.08 2.14 0.69
CA GLY A 95 -9.92 1.27 0.85
C GLY A 95 -8.81 1.58 -0.16
N ALA A 96 -9.16 1.78 -1.43
CA ALA A 96 -8.25 2.17 -2.49
C ALA A 96 -7.56 3.49 -2.17
N LEU A 97 -8.30 4.52 -1.76
CA LEU A 97 -7.75 5.83 -1.42
C LEU A 97 -6.80 5.74 -0.22
N ARG A 98 -7.19 5.02 0.84
CA ARG A 98 -6.33 4.81 2.01
C ARG A 98 -5.03 4.12 1.63
N PHE A 99 -5.08 3.13 0.75
CA PHE A 99 -3.88 2.48 0.25
C PHE A 99 -3.07 3.43 -0.62
N LEU A 100 -3.60 3.86 -1.76
CA LEU A 100 -2.86 4.60 -2.78
C LEU A 100 -2.28 5.92 -2.28
N LEU A 101 -2.96 6.60 -1.36
CA LEU A 101 -2.53 7.89 -0.80
C LEU A 101 -1.73 7.75 0.50
N ALA A 102 -1.66 6.56 1.11
CA ALA A 102 -0.76 6.35 2.24
C ALA A 102 0.70 6.52 1.77
N PRO A 103 1.58 7.08 2.62
CA PRO A 103 3.00 7.08 2.33
C PRO A 103 3.51 5.66 2.07
N TRP A 104 4.43 5.49 1.13
CA TRP A 104 4.93 4.16 0.77
C TRP A 104 5.57 3.44 1.98
N TRP A 105 6.17 4.18 2.92
CA TRP A 105 6.73 3.63 4.16
C TRP A 105 5.69 3.17 5.19
N ALA A 106 4.43 3.59 5.08
CA ALA A 106 3.39 3.29 6.07
C ALA A 106 2.97 1.80 6.06
N HIS A 107 3.37 1.05 5.06
CA HIS A 107 3.07 -0.38 4.93
C HIS A 107 4.24 -1.28 5.32
N PHE A 108 5.36 -0.71 5.74
CA PHE A 108 6.44 -1.45 6.36
C PHE A 108 6.23 -1.41 7.88
N PRO A 109 6.40 -2.52 8.62
CA PRO A 109 6.57 -2.41 10.06
C PRO A 109 7.73 -1.44 10.31
N PRO A 110 7.64 -0.52 11.28
CA PRO A 110 8.78 0.31 11.60
C PRO A 110 9.94 -0.63 11.90
N SER A 111 10.99 -0.61 11.07
CA SER A 111 12.29 -1.05 11.52
C SER A 111 12.52 -0.29 12.82
N ALA A 112 12.83 -1.00 13.90
CA ALA A 112 13.11 -0.41 15.20
C ALA A 112 13.89 0.90 15.01
N PRO A 113 13.52 1.99 15.70
CA PRO A 113 14.19 3.27 15.52
C PRO A 113 15.70 3.03 15.61
N PRO A 114 16.52 3.61 14.71
CA PRO A 114 17.96 3.50 14.83
C PRO A 114 18.29 3.96 16.26
N THR A 115 18.92 3.07 17.03
CA THR A 115 19.38 3.38 18.37
C THR A 115 20.19 4.65 18.24
N SER A 116 19.69 5.77 18.75
CA SER A 116 20.40 7.03 18.72
C SER A 116 21.83 6.77 19.20
N PRO A 117 22.88 7.27 18.51
CA PRO A 117 24.21 7.17 19.06
C PRO A 117 24.17 7.79 20.46
N GLN A 118 24.41 6.96 21.47
CA GLN A 118 24.54 7.44 22.84
C GLN A 118 25.77 8.35 22.84
N PHE A 119 25.54 9.66 22.77
CA PHE A 119 26.59 10.59 23.09
C PHE A 119 26.99 10.33 24.55
N PRO A 120 28.27 10.08 24.84
CA PRO A 120 28.71 9.95 26.21
C PRO A 120 28.35 11.25 26.95
N PRO A 121 27.92 11.19 28.23
CA PRO A 121 27.64 12.39 28.99
C PRO A 121 28.89 13.27 29.02
N ALA A 122 28.69 14.57 28.82
CA ALA A 122 29.76 15.55 28.89
C ALA A 122 30.48 15.43 30.24
N SER A 123 31.78 15.16 30.17
CA SER A 123 32.65 15.12 31.34
C SER A 123 32.62 16.49 32.02
N PRO A 124 32.42 16.59 33.34
CA PRO A 124 32.43 17.89 34.02
C PRO A 124 33.81 18.51 33.87
N ALA A 125 33.84 19.73 33.30
CA ALA A 125 35.03 20.54 33.19
C ALA A 125 35.59 20.81 34.59
N ALA A 126 36.80 20.32 34.84
CA ALA A 126 37.59 20.67 36.00
C ALA A 126 38.30 22.01 35.74
N GLY A 127 38.18 22.93 36.69
CA GLY A 127 39.13 24.03 36.89
C GLY A 127 38.71 25.39 36.35
N GLY A 128 38.33 26.31 37.26
CA GLY A 128 38.89 27.67 37.20
C GLY A 128 40.20 27.71 38.01
N PRO A 129 40.74 28.89 38.39
CA PRO A 129 40.45 30.26 37.93
C PRO A 129 41.73 30.98 37.43
N GLU A 130 41.62 32.13 36.76
CA GLU A 130 42.69 33.16 36.81
C GLU A 130 42.16 34.54 36.42
N GLU A 131 42.33 35.48 37.35
CA GLU A 131 42.30 36.93 37.15
C GLU A 131 43.35 37.36 36.12
N CYS A 132 43.01 38.32 35.27
CA CYS A 132 43.99 39.24 34.70
C CYS A 132 43.28 40.54 34.30
N ASP A 133 43.31 41.51 35.20
CA ASP A 133 43.18 42.93 34.88
C ASP A 133 44.32 43.33 33.95
N GLN A 134 44.06 44.07 32.86
CA GLN A 134 44.67 45.38 32.54
C GLN A 134 44.23 45.88 31.14
N GLU A 135 43.43 46.95 31.14
CA GLU A 135 43.63 48.22 30.43
C GLU A 135 44.63 48.29 29.26
N CYS A 136 44.13 48.67 28.07
CA CYS A 136 44.86 49.46 27.06
C CYS A 136 43.84 50.17 26.15
N ALA A 137 43.39 51.34 26.60
CA ALA A 137 42.83 52.37 25.75
C ALA A 137 43.99 53.24 25.24
N GLU A 138 44.24 53.24 23.92
CA GLU A 138 44.91 54.33 23.20
C GLU A 138 44.83 54.09 21.68
N LEU A 139 43.86 54.74 21.04
CA LEU A 139 43.92 55.19 19.64
C LEU A 139 43.03 56.43 19.51
N ASN A 140 43.56 57.57 19.98
CA ASN A 140 43.46 58.91 19.36
C ASN A 140 44.27 59.93 20.17
#